data_AF-A0A7W3XZ68-F1
#
_entry.id   AF-A0A7W3XZ68-F1
#
_cell.length_a   1.000
_cell.length_b   1.000
_cell.length_c   1.000
_cell.angle_alpha   90.00
_cell.angle_beta   90.00
_cell.angle_gamma   90.00
#
_symmetry.space_group_name_H-M   'P 1'
#
loop_
_entity.id
_entity.type
_entity.pdbx_description
1 polymer ?
#
loop_
_entity_poly.entity_id
_entity_poly.type
_entity_poly.pdbx_seq_one_letter_code
_entity_poly.pdbx_strand_id
1 'polypeptide(L)'
;MASWKELPDTLGERERRLVVRLRGLKDHSGLSLAALARRTSYSSSSWERYLNGKKFPPADAVRELSVVAGVDPERLLALHALAVEHPGPPPGAGPAGGHG
;
A
#
# COMPACT_ATOMS: atom_id res chain seq x y z
N MET A 1 -5.82 17.35 -10.80
CA MET A 1 -5.51 17.01 -9.40
C MET A 1 -6.64 16.15 -8.89
N ALA A 2 -6.36 14.95 -8.38
CA ALA A 2 -7.42 14.12 -7.83
C ALA A 2 -7.85 14.67 -6.46
N SER A 3 -9.15 14.84 -6.25
CA SER A 3 -9.73 15.29 -4.97
C SER A 3 -9.66 14.16 -3.96
N TRP A 4 -8.46 13.90 -3.42
CA TRP A 4 -8.26 12.87 -2.41
C TRP A 4 -8.96 13.26 -1.11
N LYS A 5 -9.74 12.34 -0.55
CA LYS A 5 -10.38 12.52 0.74
C LYS A 5 -9.36 12.44 1.87
N GLU A 6 -9.71 13.01 3.02
CA GLU A 6 -8.93 12.84 4.24
C GLU A 6 -8.78 11.34 4.56
N LEU A 7 -7.57 10.94 4.95
CA LEU A 7 -7.29 9.56 5.32
C LEU A 7 -7.91 9.30 6.70
N PRO A 8 -8.62 8.18 6.89
CA PRO A 8 -9.20 7.86 8.17
C PRO A 8 -8.12 7.67 9.24
N ASP A 9 -8.41 8.12 10.46
CA ASP A 9 -7.52 7.98 11.63
C ASP A 9 -7.29 6.53 12.05
N THR A 10 -8.10 5.61 11.52
CA THR A 10 -7.95 4.16 11.72
C THR A 10 -6.73 3.57 11.00
N LEU A 11 -6.11 4.29 10.05
CA LEU A 11 -4.85 3.88 9.43
C LEU A 11 -3.69 4.19 10.35
N GLY A 12 -2.85 3.19 10.63
CA GLY A 12 -1.59 3.41 11.33
C GLY A 12 -0.69 4.41 10.58
N GLU A 13 0.23 5.05 11.29
CA GLU A 13 1.13 6.08 10.73
C GLU A 13 1.89 5.58 9.50
N ARG A 14 2.30 4.31 9.50
CA ARG A 14 3.03 3.66 8.39
C ARG A 14 2.13 3.47 7.17
N GLU A 15 0.89 3.01 7.37
CA GLU A 15 -0.08 2.84 6.30
C GLU A 15 -0.45 4.20 5.69
N ARG A 16 -0.72 5.20 6.54
CA ARG A 16 -0.97 6.58 6.11
C ARG A 16 0.18 7.12 5.26
N ARG A 17 1.42 6.90 5.70
CA ARG A 17 2.63 7.30 4.95
C ARG A 17 2.69 6.62 3.59
N LEU A 18 2.40 5.33 3.50
CA LEU A 18 2.34 4.63 2.21
C LEU A 18 1.27 5.24 1.29
N VAL A 19 0.05 5.42 1.79
CA VAL A 19 -1.05 5.96 0.97
C VAL A 19 -0.74 7.37 0.47
N VAL A 20 -0.17 8.24 1.31
CA VAL A 20 0.28 9.58 0.88
C VAL A 20 1.33 9.50 -0.22
N ARG A 21 2.28 8.56 -0.14
CA ARG A 21 3.29 8.36 -1.20
C ARG A 21 2.65 7.88 -2.51
N LEU A 22 1.70 6.95 -2.44
CA LEU A 22 0.97 6.46 -3.62
C LEU A 22 0.16 7.59 -4.29
N ARG A 23 -0.50 8.44 -3.51
CA ARG A 23 -1.18 9.65 -4.03
C ARG A 23 -0.22 10.54 -4.80
N GLY A 24 0.94 10.83 -4.22
CA GLY A 24 1.99 11.63 -4.86
C GLY A 24 2.47 11.02 -6.18
N LEU A 25 2.70 9.69 -6.22
CA LEU A 25 3.08 9.00 -7.45
C LEU A 25 1.99 9.10 -8.52
N LYS A 26 0.73 8.84 -8.14
CA LYS A 26 -0.41 8.97 -9.05
C LYS A 26 -0.46 10.39 -9.64
N ASP A 27 -0.40 11.43 -8.81
CA ASP A 27 -0.47 12.81 -9.29
C ASP A 27 0.72 13.17 -10.19
N HIS A 28 1.92 12.66 -9.89
CA HIS A 28 3.11 12.84 -10.73
C HIS A 28 3.02 12.11 -12.08
N SER A 29 2.37 10.94 -12.13
CA SER A 29 2.12 10.22 -13.38
C SER A 29 1.23 10.99 -14.37
N GLY A 30 0.49 12.02 -13.91
CA GLY A 30 -0.46 12.76 -14.75
C GLY A 30 -1.67 11.93 -15.20
N LEU A 31 -1.83 10.70 -14.69
CA LEU A 31 -2.87 9.78 -15.11
C LEU A 31 -4.18 10.02 -14.34
N SER A 32 -5.29 9.91 -15.05
CA SER A 32 -6.63 9.76 -14.46
C SER A 32 -6.80 8.36 -13.87
N LEU A 33 -7.70 8.19 -12.89
CA LEU A 33 -7.99 6.87 -12.30
C LEU A 33 -8.42 5.83 -13.36
N ALA A 34 -9.18 6.25 -14.36
CA ALA A 34 -9.55 5.40 -15.49
C ALA A 34 -8.36 4.98 -16.35
N ALA A 35 -7.38 5.87 -16.56
CA ALA A 35 -6.17 5.54 -17.31
C ALA A 35 -5.26 4.60 -16.50
N LEU A 36 -5.16 4.82 -15.19
CA LEU A 36 -4.45 3.92 -14.27
C LEU A 36 -5.10 2.53 -14.26
N ALA A 37 -6.43 2.46 -14.22
CA ALA A 37 -7.17 1.20 -14.23
C ALA A 37 -7.04 0.42 -15.55
N ARG A 38 -6.77 1.10 -16.66
CA ARG A 38 -6.48 0.45 -17.95
C ARG A 38 -5.07 -0.10 -18.05
N ARG A 39 -4.14 0.41 -17.22
CA ARG A 39 -2.73 0.02 -17.20
C ARG A 39 -2.38 -0.98 -16.09
N THR A 40 -3.33 -1.25 -15.20
CA THR A 40 -3.14 -2.09 -14.02
C THR A 40 -4.30 -3.07 -13.92
N SER A 41 -4.14 -4.11 -13.10
CA SER A 41 -5.19 -5.12 -12.89
C SER A 41 -6.39 -4.64 -12.04
N TYR A 42 -6.39 -3.40 -11.55
CA TYR A 42 -7.42 -2.88 -10.63
C TYR A 42 -8.27 -1.78 -11.27
N SER A 43 -9.59 -1.85 -11.07
CA SER A 43 -10.54 -0.83 -11.54
C SER A 43 -10.35 0.53 -10.84
N SER A 44 -10.86 1.61 -11.46
CA SER A 44 -10.81 2.98 -10.92
C SER A 44 -11.35 3.08 -9.50
N SER A 45 -12.45 2.38 -9.19
CA SER A 45 -13.07 2.38 -7.86
C SER A 45 -12.22 1.65 -6.82
N SER A 46 -11.47 0.61 -7.22
CA SER A 46 -10.52 -0.06 -6.34
C SER A 46 -9.36 0.88 -6.01
N TRP A 47 -8.81 1.55 -7.02
CA TRP A 47 -7.80 2.59 -6.83
C TRP A 47 -8.27 3.72 -5.94
N GLU A 48 -9.48 4.21 -6.15
CA GLU A 48 -10.08 5.24 -5.32
C GLU A 48 -10.14 4.79 -3.86
N ARG A 49 -10.60 3.57 -3.58
CA ARG A 49 -10.65 3.05 -2.21
C ARG A 49 -9.27 2.94 -1.57
N TYR A 50 -8.27 2.48 -2.30
CA TYR A 50 -6.90 2.36 -1.81
C TYR A 50 -6.29 3.73 -1.52
N LEU A 51 -6.40 4.64 -2.48
CA LEU A 51 -5.85 5.98 -2.37
C LEU A 51 -6.61 6.82 -1.34
N ASN A 52 -7.89 6.55 -1.07
CA ASN A 52 -8.63 7.19 0.02
C ASN A 52 -8.42 6.51 1.39
N GLY A 53 -7.61 5.46 1.47
CA GLY A 53 -7.38 4.75 2.74
C GLY A 53 -8.58 3.95 3.25
N LYS A 54 -9.63 3.77 2.43
CA LYS A 54 -10.79 2.92 2.77
C LYS A 54 -10.42 1.43 2.83
N LYS A 55 -9.39 1.05 2.07
CA LYS A 55 -8.82 -0.30 2.09
C LYS A 55 -7.32 -0.18 1.91
N PHE A 56 -6.56 -0.95 2.66
CA PHE A 56 -5.12 -0.98 2.49
C PHE A 56 -4.75 -1.60 1.11
N PRO A 57 -3.91 -0.95 0.29
CA PRO A 57 -3.53 -1.49 -1.02
C PRO A 57 -2.73 -2.79 -0.87
N PRO A 58 -2.99 -3.82 -1.68
CA PRO A 58 -2.13 -5.00 -1.73
C PRO A 58 -0.75 -4.66 -2.33
N ALA A 59 0.26 -5.49 -2.06
CA ALA A 59 1.62 -5.31 -2.58
C ALA A 59 1.64 -5.21 -4.11
N ASP A 60 0.84 -6.03 -4.81
CA ASP A 60 0.70 -5.94 -6.26
C ASP A 60 0.20 -4.58 -6.74
N ALA A 61 -0.78 -3.97 -6.06
CA ALA A 61 -1.20 -2.62 -6.42
C ALA A 61 -0.06 -1.61 -6.27
N VAL A 62 0.72 -1.70 -5.19
CA VAL A 62 1.88 -0.83 -4.97
C VAL A 62 2.93 -0.99 -6.08
N ARG A 63 3.22 -2.24 -6.46
CA ARG A 63 4.15 -2.56 -7.56
C ARG A 63 3.65 -1.98 -8.89
N GLU A 64 2.40 -2.28 -9.26
CA GLU A 64 1.79 -1.86 -10.52
C GLU A 64 1.77 -0.32 -10.66
N LEU A 65 1.41 0.41 -9.60
CA LEU A 65 1.47 1.89 -9.64
C LEU A 65 2.90 2.41 -9.79
N SER A 66 3.86 1.77 -9.12
CA SER A 66 5.27 2.17 -9.21
C SER A 66 5.80 2.00 -10.62
N VAL A 67 5.51 0.87 -11.27
CA VAL A 67 5.86 0.60 -12.67
C VAL A 67 5.20 1.61 -13.60
N VAL A 68 3.91 1.90 -13.42
CA VAL A 68 3.18 2.88 -14.24
C VAL A 68 3.72 4.30 -14.06
N ALA A 69 4.18 4.64 -12.86
CA ALA A 69 4.79 5.93 -12.54
C ALA A 69 6.27 6.00 -12.93
N GLY A 70 6.88 4.91 -13.40
CA GLY A 70 8.30 4.85 -13.76
C GLY A 70 9.24 4.95 -12.56
N VAL A 71 8.79 4.55 -11.36
CA VAL A 71 9.60 4.56 -10.14
C VAL A 71 9.92 3.15 -9.67
N ASP A 72 11.00 3.02 -8.90
CA ASP A 72 11.44 1.76 -8.36
C ASP A 72 10.40 1.16 -7.36
N PRO A 73 9.83 -0.02 -7.65
CA PRO A 73 8.80 -0.64 -6.81
C PRO A 73 9.36 -1.19 -5.51
N GLU A 74 10.64 -1.58 -5.44
CA GLU A 74 11.21 -2.29 -4.28
C GLU A 74 11.18 -1.41 -3.03
N ARG A 75 11.53 -0.13 -3.18
CA ARG A 75 11.49 0.84 -2.07
C ARG A 75 10.08 1.01 -1.50
N LEU A 76 9.06 1.03 -2.36
CA LEU A 76 7.66 1.16 -1.92
C LEU A 76 7.13 -0.15 -1.33
N LEU A 77 7.52 -1.28 -1.89
CA LEU A 77 7.17 -2.61 -1.38
C LEU A 77 7.78 -2.85 0.01
N ALA A 78 9.01 -2.40 0.26
CA ALA A 78 9.60 -2.45 1.60
C ALA A 78 8.80 -1.62 2.61
N LEU A 79 8.36 -0.41 2.23
CA LEU A 79 7.49 0.41 3.09
C LEU A 79 6.12 -0.24 3.32
N HIS A 80 5.57 -0.90 2.29
CA HIS A 80 4.33 -1.66 2.38
C HIS A 80 4.46 -2.84 3.35
N ALA A 81 5.54 -3.61 3.24
CA ALA A 81 5.83 -4.71 4.16
C ALA A 81 5.89 -4.21 5.61
N LEU A 82 6.61 -3.12 5.89
CA LEU A 82 6.68 -2.52 7.23
C LEU A 82 5.34 -2.01 7.77
N ALA A 83 4.35 -1.77 6.90
CA ALA A 83 3.00 -1.35 7.27
C ALA A 83 2.05 -2.54 7.45
N VAL A 84 2.24 -3.64 6.70
CA VAL A 84 1.50 -4.91 6.85
C VAL A 84 2.01 -5.72 8.02
N GLU A 85 3.31 -5.64 8.30
CA GLU A 85 3.94 -6.21 9.48
C GLU A 85 3.41 -5.48 10.72
N HIS A 86 2.24 -5.92 11.17
CA HIS A 86 1.93 -5.96 12.58
C HIS A 86 3.09 -6.68 13.26
N PRO A 87 3.71 -6.13 14.32
CA PRO A 87 4.59 -6.92 15.18
C PRO A 87 3.75 -8.02 15.84
N GLY A 88 3.54 -9.12 15.13
CA GLY A 88 3.20 -10.39 15.74
C GLY A 88 4.41 -10.84 16.56
N PRO A 89 4.21 -11.49 17.72
CA PRO A 89 5.33 -12.00 18.50
C PRO A 89 6.21 -12.90 17.61
N PRO A 90 7.54 -12.86 17.76
CA PRO A 90 8.42 -13.70 16.97
C PRO A 90 8.02 -15.18 17.13
N PRO A 91 8.10 -16.01 16.07
CA PRO A 91 7.94 -17.47 16.20
C PRO A 91 9.13 -18.01 17.01
N GLY A 92 8.99 -17.98 18.33
CA GLY A 92 10.11 -18.18 19.24
C GLY A 92 9.67 -18.44 20.67
N ALA A 93 8.73 -19.36 20.86
CA ALA A 93 8.59 -20.09 22.12
C ALA A 93 8.03 -21.49 21.80
N GLY A 94 8.78 -22.27 21.02
CA GLY A 94 8.67 -23.71 21.15
C GLY A 94 9.07 -24.06 22.58
N PRO A 95 8.26 -24.81 23.36
CA PRO A 95 8.74 -25.34 24.61
C PRO A 95 9.84 -26.36 24.27
N ALA A 96 11.08 -25.91 24.41
CA ALA A 96 12.20 -26.80 24.60
C ALA A 96 11.96 -27.56 25.92
N GLY A 97 11.85 -28.89 25.82
CA GLY A 97 12.24 -29.84 26.85
C GLY A 97 11.46 -29.82 28.17
N GLY A 98 10.56 -30.79 28.32
CA GLY A 98 10.18 -31.35 29.62
C GLY A 98 10.37 -32.86 29.59
N HIS A 99 11.60 -33.31 29.88
CA HIS A 99 11.91 -34.67 30.31
C HIS A 99 11.24 -34.92 31.67
N GLY A 100 10.67 -36.11 31.87
CA GLY A 100 10.12 -36.58 33.14
C GLY A 100 9.23 -37.80 32.95
#